data_AF-A0A172YXS7-F1
#
_entry.id   AF-A0A172YXS7-F1
#
_cell.length_a   1.000
_cell.length_b   1.000
_cell.length_c   1.000
_cell.angle_alpha   90.00
_cell.angle_beta   90.00
_cell.angle_gamma   90.00
#
_symmetry.space_group_name_H-M   'P 1'
#
loop_
_entity.id
_entity.type
_entity.pdbx_description
1 polymer ?
#
loop_
_entity_poly.entity_id
_entity_poly.type
_entity_poly.pdbx_seq_one_letter_code
_entity_poly.pdbx_strand_id
1 'polypeptide(L)'
;METCQNPHPFWNDDETPSSGIGQLLLATRQWSSRIESYSTPADFDMRSTQQMSITLPLEMAALVKAKVAAGEYASESEVIRDGLRVLLARDRAMEDWLRDQVIPAAAALTADPGRALSAEQVREHMTTKRQRKSTEKP
;
A
#
# COMPACT_ATOMS: atom_id res chain seq x y z
N MET A 1 -39.99 16.57 27.17
CA MET A 1 -39.35 15.27 26.85
C MET A 1 -39.01 15.31 25.39
N GLU A 2 -37.80 15.78 25.10
CA GLU A 2 -37.34 16.20 23.78
C GLU A 2 -36.82 15.00 22.98
N THR A 3 -37.17 14.97 21.70
CA THR A 3 -36.78 13.97 20.72
C THR A 3 -35.34 14.20 20.26
N CYS A 4 -34.43 13.25 20.53
CA CYS A 4 -33.06 13.32 20.03
C CYS A 4 -32.96 12.78 18.59
N GLN A 5 -32.44 13.65 17.73
CA GLN A 5 -32.01 13.44 16.36
C GLN A 5 -31.19 12.16 16.13
N ASN A 6 -31.48 11.49 15.03
CA ASN A 6 -30.75 10.36 14.46
C ASN A 6 -29.55 10.86 13.61
N PRO A 7 -28.30 10.42 13.83
CA PRO A 7 -27.17 10.85 13.02
C PRO A 7 -27.08 10.03 11.71
N HIS A 8 -27.19 10.74 10.58
CA HIS A 8 -27.00 10.17 9.25
C HIS A 8 -25.58 9.58 9.05
N PRO A 9 -25.44 8.36 8.49
CA PRO A 9 -24.15 7.80 8.12
C PRO A 9 -23.59 8.50 6.86
N PHE A 10 -22.37 9.01 7.00
CA PHE A 10 -21.55 9.80 6.08
C PHE A 10 -21.09 9.10 4.76
N TRP A 11 -21.65 7.93 4.44
CA TRP A 11 -21.22 7.15 3.27
C TRP A 11 -22.36 6.97 2.30
N ASN A 12 -22.56 7.98 1.44
CA ASN A 12 -22.93 7.82 0.04
C ASN A 12 -23.03 9.23 -0.58
N ASP A 13 -22.12 9.54 -1.49
CA ASP A 13 -22.47 10.28 -2.70
C ASP A 13 -21.73 9.65 -3.88
N ASP A 14 -22.55 9.22 -4.83
CA ASP A 14 -22.25 8.72 -6.16
C ASP A 14 -22.03 9.93 -7.06
N GLU A 15 -20.82 10.13 -7.57
CA GLU A 15 -20.59 10.99 -8.74
C GLU A 15 -19.22 10.69 -9.35
N THR A 16 -19.20 9.84 -10.39
CA THR A 16 -18.06 9.70 -11.28
C THR A 16 -18.15 10.73 -12.41
N PRO A 17 -17.22 11.71 -12.54
CA PRO A 17 -17.12 12.50 -13.74
C PRO A 17 -16.27 11.75 -14.78
N SER A 18 -16.93 11.31 -15.85
CA SER A 18 -16.32 10.86 -17.10
C SER A 18 -15.23 11.85 -17.55
N SER A 19 -13.97 11.54 -17.26
CA SER A 19 -12.82 12.37 -17.64
C SER A 19 -12.21 11.85 -18.94
N GLY A 20 -12.53 12.55 -20.03
CA GLY A 20 -12.08 12.24 -21.38
C GLY A 20 -10.55 12.31 -21.53
N ILE A 21 -9.99 11.22 -22.02
CA ILE A 21 -8.56 10.96 -22.27
C ILE A 21 -7.91 11.95 -23.27
N GLY A 22 -8.69 12.82 -23.92
CA GLY A 22 -8.21 13.78 -24.92
C GLY A 22 -7.35 14.94 -24.38
N GLN A 23 -7.43 15.29 -23.08
CA GLN A 23 -6.65 16.43 -22.54
C GLN A 23 -5.17 16.09 -22.25
N LEU A 24 -4.84 14.80 -22.06
CA LEU A 24 -3.48 14.38 -21.69
C LEU A 24 -2.46 14.52 -22.84
N LEU A 25 -2.91 14.56 -24.10
CA LEU A 25 -2.01 14.61 -25.26
C LEU A 25 -1.55 16.02 -25.65
N LEU A 26 -2.18 17.08 -25.13
CA LEU A 26 -1.73 18.47 -25.33
C LEU A 26 -0.75 18.92 -24.23
N ALA A 27 -0.79 18.32 -23.05
CA ALA A 27 0.13 18.63 -21.94
C ALA A 27 1.57 18.14 -22.19
N THR A 28 1.78 17.19 -23.11
CA THR A 28 3.10 16.59 -23.38
C THR A 28 4.01 17.48 -24.23
N ARG A 29 3.48 18.48 -24.95
CA ARG A 29 4.30 19.36 -25.80
C ARG A 29 4.93 20.55 -25.06
N GLN A 30 4.34 21.01 -23.96
CA GLN A 30 4.91 22.11 -23.18
C GLN A 30 5.97 21.63 -22.17
N TRP A 31 5.99 20.34 -21.87
CA TRP A 31 6.90 19.76 -20.88
C TRP A 31 8.30 19.48 -21.44
N SER A 32 8.51 19.59 -22.76
CA SER A 32 9.82 19.32 -23.37
C SER A 32 10.77 20.52 -23.34
N SER A 33 10.28 21.74 -23.14
CA SER A 33 11.13 22.95 -23.11
C SER A 33 11.68 23.28 -21.73
N ARG A 34 11.24 22.57 -20.68
CA ARG A 34 11.68 22.82 -19.28
C ARG A 34 12.81 21.90 -18.83
N ILE A 35 13.08 20.83 -19.58
CA ILE A 35 14.07 19.80 -19.23
C ILE A 35 15.50 20.24 -19.61
N GLU A 36 15.66 21.21 -20.51
CA GLU A 36 16.99 21.71 -20.94
C GLU A 36 17.70 22.62 -19.92
N SER A 37 17.08 22.90 -18.76
CA SER A 37 17.61 23.81 -17.73
C SER A 37 18.12 23.10 -16.47
N TYR A 38 18.72 21.92 -16.60
CA TYR A 38 19.49 21.36 -15.49
C TYR A 38 20.93 21.89 -15.55
N SER A 39 21.14 23.01 -14.86
CA SER A 39 22.46 23.40 -14.36
C SER A 39 23.07 22.22 -13.59
N THR A 40 24.28 21.84 -13.95
CA THR A 40 25.10 20.83 -13.27
C THR A 40 25.32 21.23 -11.80
N PRO A 41 24.93 20.44 -10.80
CA PRO A 41 25.32 20.74 -9.43
C PRO A 41 26.67 20.09 -9.16
N ALA A 42 27.74 20.87 -9.30
CA ALA A 42 28.97 20.60 -8.57
C ALA A 42 28.72 20.86 -7.07
N ASP A 43 29.16 19.94 -6.23
CA ASP A 43 29.37 20.11 -4.79
C ASP A 43 28.14 20.41 -3.91
N PHE A 44 27.21 19.46 -3.82
CA PHE A 44 26.45 19.26 -2.58
C PHE A 44 26.95 17.97 -1.93
N ASP A 45 27.61 18.10 -0.80
CA ASP A 45 27.75 16.99 0.16
C ASP A 45 26.33 16.62 0.62
N MET A 46 25.70 15.70 -0.14
CA MET A 46 24.35 15.23 0.11
C MET A 46 24.38 14.39 1.38
N ARG A 47 24.04 14.99 2.53
CA ARG A 47 23.67 14.17 3.69
C ARG A 47 22.49 13.28 3.31
N SER A 48 22.74 11.98 3.23
CA SER A 48 21.75 10.95 2.95
C SER A 48 20.81 10.66 4.13
N THR A 49 20.98 11.36 5.25
CA THR A 49 20.19 11.22 6.47
C THR A 49 19.75 12.58 7.00
N GLN A 50 18.46 12.72 7.30
CA GLN A 50 17.89 13.89 7.96
C GLN A 50 17.63 13.58 9.44
N GLN A 51 18.12 14.45 10.33
CA GLN A 51 17.80 14.36 11.76
C GLN A 51 16.37 14.85 12.00
N MET A 52 15.61 14.11 12.80
CA MET A 52 14.23 14.43 13.16
C MET A 52 13.97 14.09 14.63
N SER A 53 13.15 14.91 15.29
CA SER A 53 12.63 14.61 16.63
C SER A 53 11.20 14.11 16.50
N ILE A 54 10.93 12.95 17.10
CA ILE A 54 9.59 12.33 17.11
C ILE A 54 9.21 12.00 18.55
N THR A 55 7.94 12.23 18.88
CA THR A 55 7.40 11.84 20.18
C THR A 55 6.73 10.48 20.05
N LEU A 56 7.20 9.52 20.85
CA LEU A 56 6.63 8.19 20.93
C LEU A 56 5.80 8.06 22.22
N PRO A 57 4.71 7.27 22.20
CA PRO A 57 4.07 6.81 23.43
C PRO A 57 5.08 6.11 24.35
N LEU A 58 4.92 6.26 25.67
CA LEU A 58 5.87 5.76 26.66
C LEU A 58 6.21 4.28 26.48
N GLU A 59 5.18 3.44 26.25
CA GLU A 59 5.35 2.01 26.02
C GLU A 59 6.22 1.71 24.80
N MET A 60 6.00 2.41 23.69
CA MET A 60 6.80 2.21 22.47
C MET A 60 8.24 2.70 22.65
N ALA A 61 8.44 3.82 23.35
CA ALA A 61 9.77 4.31 23.66
C ALA A 61 10.54 3.32 24.55
N ALA A 62 9.86 2.68 25.52
CA ALA A 62 10.45 1.65 26.37
C ALA A 62 10.88 0.41 25.55
N LEU A 63 10.05 -0.02 24.60
CA LEU A 63 10.40 -1.13 23.69
C LEU A 63 11.63 -0.81 22.84
N VAL A 64 11.70 0.39 22.25
CA VAL A 64 12.86 0.81 21.45
C VAL A 64 14.14 0.84 22.30
N LYS A 65 14.06 1.41 23.52
CA LYS A 65 15.19 1.43 24.45
C LYS A 65 15.63 0.03 24.87
N ALA A 66 14.69 -0.88 25.14
CA ALA A 66 14.99 -2.25 25.50
C ALA A 66 15.76 -2.98 24.38
N LYS A 67 15.41 -2.74 23.12
CA LYS A 67 16.11 -3.32 21.96
C LYS A 67 17.56 -2.84 21.84
N VAL A 68 17.81 -1.55 22.07
CA VAL A 68 19.17 -1.00 22.09
C VAL A 68 19.95 -1.52 23.30
N ALA A 69 19.33 -1.57 24.48
CA ALA A 69 19.96 -2.08 25.71
C ALA A 69 20.30 -3.58 25.62
N ALA A 70 19.51 -4.37 24.89
CA ALA A 70 19.78 -5.76 24.59
C ALA A 70 20.94 -5.95 23.58
N GLY A 71 21.43 -4.88 22.97
CA GLY A 71 22.47 -4.92 21.94
C GLY A 71 21.98 -5.42 20.58
N GLU A 72 20.66 -5.54 20.37
CA GLU A 72 20.09 -5.92 19.06
C GLU A 72 20.30 -4.82 18.01
N TYR A 73 20.40 -3.56 18.46
CA TYR A 73 20.58 -2.37 17.61
C TYR A 73 21.57 -1.41 18.26
N ALA A 74 22.33 -0.69 17.44
CA ALA A 74 23.34 0.26 17.90
C ALA A 74 22.72 1.59 18.38
N SER A 75 21.51 1.93 17.93
CA SER A 75 20.81 3.16 18.32
C SER A 75 19.31 3.07 18.11
N GLU A 76 18.56 3.96 18.75
CA GLU A 76 17.11 4.08 18.57
C GLU A 76 16.75 4.42 17.12
N SER A 77 17.56 5.26 16.46
CA SER A 77 17.36 5.60 15.04
C SER A 77 17.52 4.39 14.12
N GLU A 78 18.29 3.37 14.50
CA GLU A 78 18.41 2.14 13.74
C GLU A 78 17.17 1.27 13.85
N VAL A 79 16.63 1.11 15.07
CA VAL A 79 15.36 0.41 15.32
C VAL A 79 14.24 1.00 14.46
N ILE A 80 14.14 2.33 14.44
CA ILE A 80 13.11 3.03 13.65
C ILE A 80 13.32 2.84 12.14
N ARG A 81 14.56 2.97 11.65
CA ARG A 81 14.84 2.74 10.22
C ARG A 81 14.52 1.31 9.78
N ASP A 82 14.85 0.32 10.59
CA ASP A 82 14.56 -1.07 10.28
C ASP A 82 13.04 -1.34 10.28
N GLY A 83 12.33 -0.86 11.29
CA GLY A 83 10.87 -0.94 11.34
C GLY A 83 10.19 -0.30 10.13
N LEU A 84 10.68 0.85 9.68
CA LEU A 84 10.17 1.52 8.47
C LEU A 84 10.45 0.74 7.18
N ARG A 85 11.59 0.05 7.07
CA ARG A 85 11.88 -0.79 5.91
C ARG A 85 10.91 -1.97 5.82
N VAL A 86 10.64 -2.62 6.95
CA VAL A 86 9.68 -3.74 7.01
C VAL A 86 8.28 -3.27 6.63
N LEU A 87 7.85 -2.12 7.13
CA LEU A 87 6.55 -1.53 6.79
C LEU A 87 6.45 -1.26 5.28
N LEU A 88 7.46 -0.59 4.70
CA LEU A 88 7.46 -0.28 3.27
C LEU A 88 7.48 -1.53 2.38
N ALA A 89 8.24 -2.56 2.78
CA ALA A 89 8.28 -3.83 2.05
C ALA A 89 6.90 -4.51 2.04
N ARG A 90 6.22 -4.50 3.19
CA ARG A 90 4.84 -5.02 3.32
C ARG A 90 3.87 -4.23 2.46
N ASP A 91 3.93 -2.91 2.49
CA ASP A 91 3.01 -2.05 1.73
C ASP A 91 3.18 -2.24 0.22
N ARG A 92 4.43 -2.33 -0.26
CA ARG A 92 4.72 -2.66 -1.66
C ARG A 92 4.20 -4.03 -2.07
N ALA A 93 4.45 -5.05 -1.25
CA ALA A 93 3.95 -6.40 -1.53
C ALA A 93 2.41 -6.45 -1.60
N MET A 94 1.74 -5.67 -0.74
CA MET A 94 0.28 -5.53 -0.77
C MET A 94 -0.18 -4.84 -2.06
N GLU A 95 0.47 -3.74 -2.43
CA GLU A 95 0.11 -2.97 -3.61
C GLU A 95 0.33 -3.77 -4.90
N ASP A 96 1.46 -4.49 -4.99
CA ASP A 96 1.77 -5.35 -6.13
C ASP A 96 0.75 -6.48 -6.25
N TRP A 97 0.37 -7.12 -5.14
CA TRP A 97 -0.68 -8.14 -5.14
C TRP A 97 -2.03 -7.57 -5.57
N LEU A 98 -2.41 -6.38 -5.09
CA LEU A 98 -3.64 -5.72 -5.51
C LEU A 98 -3.63 -5.43 -7.02
N ARG A 99 -2.53 -4.87 -7.51
CA ARG A 99 -2.37 -4.47 -8.91
C ARG A 99 -2.36 -5.67 -9.85
N ASP A 100 -1.63 -6.71 -9.51
CA ASP A 100 -1.32 -7.80 -10.44
C ASP A 100 -2.35 -8.93 -10.37
N GLN A 101 -2.98 -9.13 -9.21
CA GLN A 101 -3.88 -10.26 -8.98
C GLN A 101 -5.32 -9.82 -8.79
N VAL A 102 -5.57 -8.85 -7.92
CA VAL A 102 -6.94 -8.49 -7.53
C VAL A 102 -7.62 -7.68 -8.62
N ILE A 103 -6.98 -6.63 -9.14
CA ILE A 103 -7.55 -5.79 -10.19
C ILE A 103 -7.90 -6.60 -11.45
N PRO A 104 -7.02 -7.48 -11.99
CA PRO A 104 -7.37 -8.30 -13.15
C PRO A 104 -8.47 -9.32 -12.87
N ALA A 105 -8.49 -9.92 -11.67
CA ALA A 105 -9.54 -10.85 -11.29
C ALA A 105 -10.91 -10.14 -11.19
N ALA A 106 -10.95 -8.95 -10.60
CA ALA A 106 -12.16 -8.14 -10.52
C ALA A 106 -12.64 -7.70 -11.91
N ALA A 107 -11.73 -7.21 -12.77
CA ALA A 107 -12.05 -6.82 -14.13
C ALA A 107 -12.62 -8.00 -14.95
N ALA A 108 -12.04 -9.20 -14.80
CA ALA A 108 -12.53 -10.40 -15.46
C ALA A 108 -13.91 -10.84 -14.95
N LEU A 109 -14.19 -10.67 -13.66
CA LEU A 109 -15.51 -10.97 -13.09
C LEU A 109 -16.57 -9.97 -13.55
N THR A 110 -16.21 -8.69 -13.67
CA THR A 110 -17.10 -7.67 -14.23
C THR A 110 -17.40 -7.94 -15.71
N ALA A 111 -16.40 -8.37 -16.48
CA ALA A 111 -16.56 -8.69 -17.89
C ALA A 111 -17.34 -9.99 -18.14
N ASP A 112 -17.17 -11.00 -17.27
CA ASP A 112 -17.89 -12.27 -17.32
C ASP A 112 -18.43 -12.65 -15.93
N PRO A 113 -19.66 -12.21 -15.60
CA PRO A 113 -20.30 -12.54 -14.33
C PRO A 113 -20.57 -14.05 -14.14
N GLY A 114 -20.63 -14.83 -15.22
CA GLY A 114 -20.82 -16.29 -15.17
C GLY A 114 -19.66 -17.04 -14.55
N ARG A 115 -18.50 -16.37 -14.40
CA ARG A 115 -17.32 -16.89 -13.72
C ARG A 115 -17.45 -16.90 -12.18
N ALA A 116 -18.46 -16.23 -11.63
CA ALA A 116 -18.71 -16.23 -10.19
C ALA A 116 -19.01 -17.65 -9.70
N LEU A 117 -18.33 -18.07 -8.62
CA LEU A 117 -18.61 -19.33 -7.95
C LEU A 117 -19.51 -19.10 -6.74
N SER A 118 -20.48 -19.99 -6.53
CA SER A 118 -21.26 -20.01 -5.30
C SER A 118 -20.38 -20.40 -4.10
N ALA A 119 -20.82 -20.08 -2.89
CA ALA A 119 -20.09 -20.43 -1.67
C ALA A 119 -19.87 -21.94 -1.51
N GLU A 120 -20.78 -22.76 -2.04
CA GLU A 120 -20.65 -24.23 -2.05
C GLU A 120 -19.59 -24.69 -3.05
N GLN A 121 -19.63 -24.17 -4.28
CA GLN A 121 -18.63 -24.46 -5.31
C GLN A 121 -17.21 -24.05 -4.89
N VAL A 122 -17.06 -22.93 -4.18
CA VAL A 122 -15.77 -22.51 -3.61
C VAL A 122 -15.26 -23.53 -2.59
N ARG A 123 -16.13 -24.02 -1.68
CA ARG A 123 -15.75 -25.02 -0.67
C ARG A 123 -15.31 -26.34 -1.31
N GLU A 124 -16.03 -26.82 -2.32
CA GLU A 124 -15.66 -28.02 -3.07
C GLU A 124 -14.33 -27.85 -3.81
N HIS A 125 -14.14 -26.70 -4.48
CA HIS A 125 -12.92 -26.38 -5.19
C HIS A 125 -11.70 -26.33 -4.25
N MET A 126 -11.85 -25.69 -3.08
CA MET A 126 -10.77 -25.60 -2.08
C MET A 126 -10.44 -26.96 -1.45
N THR A 127 -11.44 -27.82 -1.24
CA THR A 127 -11.24 -29.19 -0.75
C THR A 127 -10.45 -30.02 -1.75
N THR A 128 -10.82 -29.94 -3.03
CA THR A 128 -10.10 -30.60 -4.13
C THR A 128 -8.65 -30.10 -4.24
N LYS A 129 -8.43 -28.78 -4.11
CA LYS A 129 -7.09 -28.18 -4.16
C LYS A 129 -6.21 -28.63 -2.99
N ARG A 130 -6.77 -28.78 -1.78
CA ARG A 130 -6.07 -29.30 -0.60
C ARG A 130 -5.65 -30.76 -0.77
N GLN A 131 -6.55 -31.60 -1.31
CA GLN A 131 -6.26 -33.02 -1.56
C GLN A 131 -5.10 -33.20 -2.56
N ARG A 132 -5.10 -32.43 -3.65
CA ARG A 132 -4.00 -32.43 -4.64
C ARG A 132 -2.65 -32.05 -4.02
N LYS A 133 -2.64 -31.02 -3.16
CA LYS A 133 -1.43 -30.58 -2.48
C LYS A 133 -0.92 -31.58 -1.43
N SER A 134 -1.81 -32.41 -0.85
CA SER A 134 -1.42 -33.48 0.08
C SER A 134 -0.88 -34.73 -0.61
N THR A 135 -1.26 -34.99 -1.86
CA THR A 135 -0.76 -36.13 -2.66
C THR A 135 0.57 -35.84 -3.37
N GLU A 136 1.04 -34.60 -3.36
CA GLU A 136 2.25 -34.12 -4.07
C GLU A 136 3.43 -33.90 -3.11
N LYS A 137 3.39 -34.51 -1.91
CA LYS A 137 4.47 -34.43 -0.92
C LYS A 137 5.35 -35.70 -1.00
N PRO A 138 6.68 -35.59 -1.20
CA PRO A 138 7.61 -36.69 -0.91
C PRO A 138 7.81 -36.90 0.59
#